data_AF-A0A182RB66-F1
#
_entry.id   AF-A0A182RB66-F1
#
_cell.length_a   1.000
_cell.length_b   1.000
_cell.length_c   1.000
_cell.angle_alpha   90.00
_cell.angle_beta   90.00
_cell.angle_gamma   90.00
#
_symmetry.space_group_name_H-M   'P 1'
#
loop_
_entity.id
_entity.type
_entity.pdbx_description
1 polymer ?
#
loop_
_entity_poly.entity_id
_entity_poly.type
_entity_poly.pdbx_seq_one_letter_code
_entity_poly.pdbx_strand_id
1 'polypeptide(L)'
;MVALQPWNGKDGNKMLLHTSKLTDQFLTAPFKCTAFNCGFYTNTSQTMASHFQRHQKLTTVHPITRDSSWLECCYCNYVSLSVHNLLQHIETVHKYSAYQCDRCCYRSRDPNSVRVHQLNYHLEYDADAKIVWIPSRQKEYSSMDRDIIMNHLKINFNDMEEYQNHMKAHGLIYIACHVCDLIVAANKMIDHISSHNIFMIQCIYCDYGINDVNTIMKHVVDEHSDELLCYHVRCSKNVPPFIRVQNRISPERFINCEQNF
;
A
#
# COMPACT_ATOMS: atom_id res chain seq x y z
N MET A 1 4.18 3.97 -22.80
CA MET A 1 5.19 3.75 -21.74
C MET A 1 4.45 3.64 -20.42
N VAL A 2 4.93 2.78 -19.53
CA VAL A 2 4.33 2.47 -18.21
C VAL A 2 5.31 2.94 -17.13
N ALA A 3 4.81 3.55 -16.06
CA ALA A 3 5.66 3.88 -14.91
C ALA A 3 6.04 2.60 -14.13
N LEU A 4 7.31 2.47 -13.75
CA LEU A 4 7.85 1.29 -13.06
C LEU A 4 7.69 1.31 -11.54
N GLN A 5 7.43 2.46 -10.94
CA GLN A 5 7.13 2.55 -9.51
C GLN A 5 5.62 2.36 -9.28
N PRO A 6 5.19 1.87 -8.10
CA PRO A 6 3.78 1.88 -7.75
C PRO A 6 3.36 3.34 -7.75
N TRP A 7 2.34 3.66 -8.53
CA TRP A 7 1.87 5.03 -8.66
C TRP A 7 1.33 5.47 -7.29
N ASN A 8 2.13 6.20 -6.51
CA ASN A 8 1.70 6.93 -5.31
C ASN A 8 1.51 8.44 -5.61
N GLY A 9 1.46 8.81 -6.89
CA GLY A 9 1.15 10.17 -7.32
C GLY A 9 2.24 11.21 -7.04
N LYS A 10 3.48 10.84 -6.71
CA LYS A 10 4.58 11.83 -6.54
C LYS A 10 5.34 12.02 -7.86
N ASP A 11 5.08 13.16 -8.51
CA ASP A 11 5.79 13.64 -9.69
C ASP A 11 7.27 13.91 -9.37
N GLY A 12 8.14 13.03 -9.84
CA GLY A 12 9.59 13.24 -9.84
C GLY A 12 10.30 12.19 -10.69
N ASN A 13 10.66 12.55 -11.93
CA ASN A 13 11.51 11.78 -12.86
C ASN A 13 11.11 10.32 -13.08
N LYS A 14 10.04 10.14 -13.86
CA LYS A 14 9.43 8.86 -14.22
C LYS A 14 10.46 7.84 -14.72
N MET A 15 10.70 6.80 -13.92
CA MET A 15 11.30 5.55 -14.37
C MET A 15 10.30 4.83 -15.29
N LEU A 16 10.42 5.09 -16.59
CA LEU A 16 9.50 4.59 -17.60
C LEU A 16 9.99 3.27 -18.20
N LEU A 17 9.06 2.35 -18.43
CA LEU A 17 9.25 1.15 -19.21
C LEU A 17 8.41 1.23 -20.48
N HIS A 18 8.95 0.81 -21.62
CA HIS A 18 8.10 0.58 -22.78
C HIS A 18 7.06 -0.50 -22.48
N THR A 19 5.81 -0.27 -22.87
CA THR A 19 4.70 -1.20 -22.61
C THR A 19 4.97 -2.60 -23.18
N SER A 20 5.73 -2.69 -24.29
CA SER A 20 6.17 -3.96 -24.87
C SER A 20 7.08 -4.81 -23.97
N LYS A 21 7.71 -4.21 -22.96
CA LYS A 21 8.56 -4.92 -21.99
C LYS A 21 7.77 -5.34 -20.73
N LEU A 22 6.52 -4.92 -20.58
CA LEU A 22 5.65 -5.30 -19.47
C LEU A 22 4.98 -6.65 -19.76
N THR A 23 5.77 -7.71 -19.84
CA THR A 23 5.28 -9.07 -20.10
C THR A 23 4.82 -9.75 -18.80
N ASP A 24 4.07 -10.85 -18.90
CA ASP A 24 3.67 -11.64 -17.73
C ASP A 24 4.87 -12.14 -16.92
N GLN A 25 5.96 -12.50 -17.61
CA GLN A 25 7.22 -12.91 -16.98
C GLN A 25 7.87 -11.75 -16.21
N PHE A 26 7.84 -10.54 -16.77
CA PHE A 26 8.32 -9.34 -16.08
C PHE A 26 7.48 -9.07 -14.83
N LEU A 27 6.14 -9.07 -14.96
CA LEU A 27 5.21 -8.78 -13.85
C LEU A 27 5.35 -9.79 -12.70
N THR A 28 5.46 -11.08 -13.01
CA THR A 28 5.55 -12.15 -12.01
C THR A 28 6.91 -12.20 -11.30
N ALA A 29 7.99 -11.79 -11.96
CA ALA A 29 9.33 -11.82 -11.38
C ALA A 29 9.44 -11.01 -10.06
N PRO A 30 10.16 -11.51 -9.03
CA PRO A 30 10.40 -10.79 -7.79
C PRO A 30 11.34 -9.60 -7.98
N PHE A 31 12.36 -9.72 -8.83
CA PHE A 31 13.35 -8.66 -9.01
C PHE A 31 13.18 -8.04 -10.39
N LYS A 32 13.01 -6.72 -10.42
CA LYS A 32 12.92 -5.91 -11.64
C LYS A 32 13.88 -4.74 -11.52
N CYS A 33 14.56 -4.41 -12.61
CA CYS A 33 15.37 -3.21 -12.67
C CYS A 33 14.48 -1.99 -12.93
N THR A 34 14.58 -0.99 -12.06
CA THR A 34 13.86 0.28 -12.16
C THR A 34 14.54 1.28 -13.09
N ALA A 35 15.80 1.06 -13.50
CA ALA A 35 16.49 1.97 -14.41
C ALA A 35 15.69 2.23 -15.69
N PHE A 36 15.71 3.48 -16.15
CA PHE A 36 14.94 3.94 -17.30
C PHE A 36 15.03 2.99 -18.49
N ASN A 37 13.87 2.46 -18.89
CA ASN A 37 13.69 1.55 -20.01
C ASN A 37 14.65 0.34 -20.01
N CYS A 38 15.16 -0.10 -18.85
CA CYS A 38 15.99 -1.29 -18.79
C CYS A 38 15.14 -2.53 -19.10
N GLY A 39 14.11 -2.76 -18.28
CA GLY A 39 13.21 -3.91 -18.42
C GLY A 39 13.86 -5.25 -18.10
N PHE A 40 15.03 -5.25 -17.47
CA PHE A 40 15.62 -6.48 -16.94
C PHE A 40 14.85 -6.96 -15.72
N TYR A 41 14.62 -8.27 -15.64
CA TYR A 41 13.95 -8.94 -14.53
C TYR A 41 14.56 -10.32 -14.30
N THR A 42 14.35 -10.86 -13.11
CA THR A 42 14.81 -12.22 -12.76
C THR A 42 14.11 -12.75 -11.52
N ASN A 43 14.20 -14.06 -11.33
CA ASN A 43 13.69 -14.78 -10.16
C ASN A 43 14.70 -14.93 -9.01
N THR A 44 15.97 -14.53 -9.20
CA THR A 44 17.01 -14.70 -8.17
C THR A 44 17.73 -13.40 -7.84
N SER A 45 18.02 -13.17 -6.57
CA SER A 45 18.73 -11.96 -6.13
C SER A 45 20.17 -11.93 -6.65
N GLN A 46 20.83 -13.09 -6.80
CA GLN A 46 22.21 -13.19 -7.31
C GLN A 46 22.33 -12.70 -8.76
N THR A 47 21.38 -13.07 -9.62
CA THR A 47 21.38 -12.61 -11.02
C THR A 47 21.04 -11.13 -11.13
N MET A 48 20.15 -10.62 -10.26
CA MET A 48 19.87 -9.18 -10.21
C MET A 48 21.09 -8.38 -9.70
N ALA A 49 21.78 -8.87 -8.67
CA ALA A 49 22.99 -8.25 -8.17
C ALA A 49 24.07 -8.14 -9.26
N SER A 50 24.25 -9.22 -10.03
CA SER A 50 25.18 -9.25 -11.17
C SER A 50 24.76 -8.26 -12.26
N HIS A 51 23.44 -8.13 -12.53
CA HIS A 51 22.91 -7.14 -13.47
C HIS A 51 23.22 -5.70 -13.04
N PHE A 52 23.04 -5.34 -11.77
CA PHE A 52 23.27 -3.98 -11.28
C PHE A 52 24.72 -3.51 -11.39
N GLN A 53 25.70 -4.41 -11.45
CA GLN A 53 27.10 -4.06 -11.74
C GLN A 53 27.26 -3.36 -13.10
N ARG A 54 26.36 -3.59 -14.05
CA ARG A 54 26.38 -2.93 -15.37
C ARG A 54 26.01 -1.45 -15.28
N HIS A 55 25.16 -1.07 -14.33
CA HIS A 55 24.81 0.33 -14.06
C HIS A 55 25.90 1.04 -13.26
N GLN A 56 26.55 0.33 -12.34
CA GLN A 56 27.66 0.85 -11.53
C GLN A 56 28.89 1.27 -12.36
N LYS A 57 29.12 0.64 -13.53
CA LYS A 57 30.32 0.87 -14.37
C LYS A 57 30.24 2.10 -15.29
N LEU A 58 29.07 2.72 -15.46
CA LEU A 58 28.91 3.88 -16.37
C LEU A 58 29.18 5.24 -15.71
N THR A 59 29.29 5.32 -14.38
CA THR A 59 29.44 6.58 -13.63
C THR A 59 30.70 6.61 -12.79
N THR A 60 31.89 6.54 -13.41
CA THR A 60 33.18 6.65 -12.69
C THR A 60 33.48 8.03 -12.10
N VAL A 61 32.52 8.96 -12.05
CA VAL A 61 32.73 10.33 -11.53
C VAL A 61 31.67 10.77 -10.52
N HIS A 62 30.60 10.01 -10.27
CA HIS A 62 29.57 10.41 -9.32
C HIS A 62 29.41 9.39 -8.19
N PRO A 63 29.39 9.82 -6.91
CA PRO A 63 28.97 8.98 -5.79
C PRO A 63 27.62 8.33 -6.08
N ILE A 64 27.24 7.30 -5.32
CA ILE A 64 25.85 6.81 -5.30
C ILE A 64 24.96 8.00 -4.88
N THR A 65 24.37 8.70 -5.85
CA THR A 65 23.45 9.83 -5.62
C THR A 65 21.99 9.35 -5.69
N ARG A 66 21.06 10.27 -5.36
CA ARG A 66 19.62 10.10 -5.60
C ARG A 66 19.26 9.84 -7.07
N ASP A 67 20.21 9.96 -8.02
CA ASP A 67 19.99 9.68 -9.44
C ASP A 67 20.18 8.19 -9.81
N SER A 68 20.65 7.36 -8.88
CA SER A 68 20.84 5.91 -9.06
C SER A 68 19.52 5.14 -8.93
N SER A 69 18.61 5.38 -9.86
CA SER A 69 17.26 4.78 -9.86
C SER A 69 17.19 3.27 -9.72
N TRP A 70 18.21 2.51 -10.18
CA TRP A 70 18.25 1.03 -10.02
C TRP A 70 18.45 0.56 -8.57
N LEU A 71 18.65 1.47 -7.62
CA LEU A 71 18.66 1.20 -6.18
C LEU A 71 17.32 1.51 -5.49
N GLU A 72 16.31 1.89 -6.26
CA GLU A 72 14.94 2.07 -5.80
C GLU A 72 14.17 0.75 -5.86
N CYS A 73 13.27 0.55 -4.90
CA CYS A 73 12.33 -0.57 -4.96
C CYS A 73 11.29 -0.32 -6.06
N CYS A 74 11.00 -1.34 -6.87
CA CYS A 74 9.93 -1.29 -7.87
C CYS A 74 8.52 -1.44 -7.26
N TYR A 75 8.41 -1.65 -5.94
CA TYR A 75 7.16 -1.96 -5.26
C TYR A 75 6.79 -0.99 -4.14
N CYS A 76 7.70 -0.11 -3.70
CA CYS A 76 7.41 0.92 -2.70
C CYS A 76 8.43 2.07 -2.80
N ASN A 77 8.30 3.07 -1.93
CA ASN A 77 9.17 4.26 -1.90
C ASN A 77 10.55 4.03 -1.28
N TYR A 78 10.92 2.78 -0.99
CA TYR A 78 12.22 2.47 -0.40
C TYR A 78 13.35 2.71 -1.41
N VAL A 79 14.31 3.54 -1.01
CA VAL A 79 15.54 3.79 -1.77
C VAL A 79 16.71 3.30 -0.94
N SER A 80 17.54 2.44 -1.53
CA SER A 80 18.69 1.88 -0.85
C SER A 80 20.00 2.56 -1.26
N LEU A 81 21.00 2.48 -0.39
CA LEU A 81 22.38 2.90 -0.70
C LEU A 81 23.26 1.71 -1.14
N SER A 82 22.74 0.49 -1.13
CA SER A 82 23.48 -0.70 -1.57
C SER A 82 22.58 -1.70 -2.28
N VAL A 83 23.17 -2.45 -3.21
CA VAL A 83 22.49 -3.54 -3.93
C VAL A 83 21.99 -4.61 -2.96
N HIS A 84 22.81 -4.98 -1.97
CA HIS A 84 22.46 -6.00 -0.99
C HIS A 84 21.21 -5.61 -0.19
N ASN A 85 21.16 -4.39 0.32
CA ASN A 85 20.06 -3.92 1.15
C ASN A 85 18.76 -3.81 0.34
N LEU A 86 18.82 -3.37 -0.93
CA LEU A 86 17.63 -3.37 -1.80
C LEU A 86 17.09 -4.79 -2.03
N LEU A 87 17.97 -5.74 -2.37
CA LEU A 87 17.55 -7.11 -2.65
C LEU A 87 16.97 -7.79 -1.41
N GLN A 88 17.61 -7.60 -0.25
CA GLN A 88 17.11 -8.08 1.03
C GLN A 88 15.75 -7.44 1.39
N HIS A 89 15.59 -6.13 1.16
CA HIS A 89 14.31 -5.44 1.34
C HIS A 89 13.21 -6.10 0.49
N ILE A 90 13.46 -6.38 -0.80
CA ILE A 90 12.49 -7.07 -1.67
C ILE A 90 12.16 -8.48 -1.15
N GLU A 91 13.15 -9.23 -0.69
CA GLU A 91 12.97 -10.60 -0.18
C GLU A 91 12.25 -10.67 1.16
N THR A 92 12.28 -9.60 1.95
CA THR A 92 11.73 -9.57 3.32
C THR A 92 10.39 -8.83 3.41
N VAL A 93 10.32 -7.63 2.83
CA VAL A 93 9.12 -6.78 2.86
C VAL A 93 8.10 -7.23 1.82
N HIS A 94 8.53 -7.47 0.58
CA HIS A 94 7.63 -7.85 -0.52
C HIS A 94 7.45 -9.37 -0.68
N LYS A 95 7.90 -10.16 0.31
CA LYS A 95 7.88 -11.63 0.29
C LYS A 95 6.50 -12.21 0.03
N TYR A 96 5.49 -11.63 0.67
CA TYR A 96 4.12 -12.14 0.69
C TYR A 96 3.17 -11.39 -0.25
N SER A 97 3.71 -10.55 -1.13
CA SER A 97 2.95 -9.79 -2.11
C SER A 97 2.60 -10.66 -3.32
N ALA A 98 1.57 -11.48 -3.14
CA ALA A 98 1.10 -12.51 -4.06
C ALA A 98 0.19 -12.00 -5.19
N TYR A 99 -0.29 -10.76 -5.10
CA TYR A 99 -1.22 -10.19 -6.07
C TYR A 99 -0.57 -9.01 -6.79
N GLN A 100 -0.57 -9.06 -8.11
CA GLN A 100 0.13 -8.11 -8.98
C GLN A 100 -0.86 -7.47 -9.95
N CYS A 101 -0.77 -6.15 -10.11
CA CYS A 101 -1.51 -5.44 -11.15
C CYS A 101 -1.01 -5.88 -12.54
N ASP A 102 -1.92 -6.14 -13.47
CA ASP A 102 -1.63 -6.49 -14.86
C ASP A 102 -1.14 -5.30 -15.72
N ARG A 103 -1.24 -4.06 -15.22
CA ARG A 103 -0.91 -2.84 -15.97
C ARG A 103 0.32 -2.10 -15.48
N CYS A 104 0.82 -2.39 -14.30
CA CYS A 104 2.00 -1.73 -13.74
C CYS A 104 2.71 -2.62 -12.71
N CYS A 105 3.77 -2.12 -12.07
CA CYS A 105 4.54 -2.88 -11.08
C CYS A 105 3.87 -2.95 -9.70
N TYR A 106 2.72 -2.30 -9.48
CA TYR A 106 2.01 -2.38 -8.20
C TYR A 106 1.69 -3.82 -7.81
N ARG A 107 2.03 -4.18 -6.57
CA ARG A 107 1.68 -5.47 -5.99
C ARG A 107 1.33 -5.34 -4.53
N SER A 108 0.57 -6.30 -4.04
CA SER A 108 0.14 -6.34 -2.66
C SER A 108 -0.02 -7.76 -2.13
N ARG A 109 -0.04 -7.86 -0.81
CA ARG A 109 -0.48 -9.04 -0.07
C ARG A 109 -1.99 -9.26 -0.16
N ASP A 110 -2.78 -8.23 -0.44
CA ASP A 110 -4.25 -8.28 -0.48
C ASP A 110 -4.76 -8.01 -1.91
N PRO A 111 -5.62 -8.87 -2.49
CA PRO A 111 -6.16 -8.61 -3.82
C PRO A 111 -7.12 -7.41 -3.83
N ASN A 112 -7.72 -7.05 -2.69
CA ASN A 112 -8.55 -5.84 -2.58
C ASN A 112 -7.71 -4.58 -2.75
N SER A 113 -6.46 -4.58 -2.27
CA SER A 113 -5.54 -3.45 -2.47
C SER A 113 -5.24 -3.26 -3.95
N VAL A 114 -5.00 -4.33 -4.70
CA VAL A 114 -4.80 -4.27 -6.16
C VAL A 114 -6.04 -3.72 -6.87
N ARG A 115 -7.24 -4.14 -6.47
CA ARG A 115 -8.49 -3.61 -7.02
C ARG A 115 -8.66 -2.11 -6.74
N VAL A 116 -8.43 -1.68 -5.50
CA VAL A 116 -8.51 -0.24 -5.13
C VAL A 116 -7.46 0.57 -5.89
N HIS A 117 -6.25 0.03 -6.06
CA HIS A 117 -5.21 0.61 -6.91
C HIS A 117 -5.69 0.78 -8.36
N GLN A 118 -6.22 -0.28 -8.99
CA GLN A 118 -6.74 -0.24 -10.37
C GLN A 118 -7.85 0.82 -10.51
N LEU A 119 -8.77 0.89 -9.56
CA LEU A 119 -9.84 1.90 -9.55
C LEU A 119 -9.31 3.34 -9.42
N ASN A 120 -8.19 3.56 -8.75
CA ASN A 120 -7.65 4.91 -8.56
C ASN A 120 -6.73 5.36 -9.70
N TYR A 121 -6.05 4.41 -10.37
CA TYR A 121 -4.93 4.71 -11.26
C TYR A 121 -5.07 4.15 -12.68
N HIS A 122 -6.08 3.30 -12.90
CA HIS A 122 -6.36 2.64 -14.19
C HIS A 122 -7.86 2.74 -14.55
N LEU A 123 -8.45 3.92 -14.29
CA LEU A 123 -9.88 4.24 -14.43
C LEU A 123 -10.52 3.86 -15.79
N GLU A 124 -9.74 3.86 -16.88
CA GLU A 124 -10.25 3.60 -18.23
C GLU A 124 -10.55 2.11 -18.52
N TYR A 125 -10.22 1.17 -17.60
CA TYR A 125 -10.19 -0.28 -17.90
C TYR A 125 -10.73 -1.22 -16.81
N ASP A 126 -11.50 -0.75 -15.79
CA ASP A 126 -11.84 -1.60 -14.62
C ASP A 126 -12.58 -2.91 -14.96
N ALA A 127 -13.41 -2.94 -16.02
CA ALA A 127 -14.10 -4.16 -16.44
C ALA A 127 -13.15 -5.28 -16.92
N ASP A 128 -12.03 -4.91 -17.54
CA ASP A 128 -11.06 -5.85 -18.12
C ASP A 128 -9.79 -6.01 -17.26
N ALA A 129 -9.63 -5.21 -16.22
CA ALA A 129 -8.44 -5.20 -15.37
C ALA A 129 -8.29 -6.52 -14.61
N LYS A 130 -7.17 -7.21 -14.85
CA LYS A 130 -6.86 -8.51 -14.26
C LYS A 130 -5.94 -8.37 -13.05
N ILE A 131 -6.03 -9.32 -12.14
CA ILE A 131 -5.13 -9.46 -10.99
C ILE A 131 -4.31 -10.72 -11.24
N VAL A 132 -3.01 -10.54 -11.44
CA VAL A 132 -2.09 -11.66 -11.56
C VAL A 132 -1.84 -12.22 -10.17
N TRP A 133 -2.18 -13.49 -9.96
CA TRP A 133 -2.02 -14.20 -8.70
C TRP A 133 -0.81 -15.13 -8.78
N ILE A 134 0.08 -15.03 -7.80
CA ILE A 134 1.33 -15.79 -7.68
C ILE A 134 1.22 -16.67 -6.43
N PRO A 135 0.73 -17.93 -6.53
CA PRO A 135 0.44 -18.78 -5.38
C PRO A 135 1.65 -19.02 -4.46
N SER A 136 2.87 -19.11 -5.02
CA SER A 136 4.09 -19.37 -4.26
C SER A 136 4.47 -18.28 -3.24
N ARG A 137 3.84 -17.10 -3.32
CA ARG A 137 4.03 -16.00 -2.36
C ARG A 137 2.83 -15.78 -1.44
N GLN A 138 1.78 -16.56 -1.61
CA GLN A 138 0.60 -16.41 -0.78
C GLN A 138 0.92 -16.81 0.66
N LYS A 139 0.61 -15.89 1.58
CA LYS A 139 0.54 -16.19 3.01
C LYS A 139 -0.92 -16.09 3.42
N GLU A 140 -1.49 -17.22 3.82
CA GLU A 140 -2.85 -17.25 4.36
C GLU A 140 -2.96 -16.34 5.59
N TYR A 141 -4.14 -15.75 5.75
CA TYR A 141 -4.43 -14.97 6.94
C TYR A 141 -4.61 -15.90 8.14
N SER A 142 -3.82 -15.68 9.18
CA SER A 142 -3.82 -16.48 10.40
C SER A 142 -4.24 -15.66 11.63
N SER A 143 -4.48 -16.33 12.76
CA SER A 143 -4.66 -15.67 14.05
C SER A 143 -3.44 -14.82 14.43
N MET A 144 -2.23 -15.25 14.06
CA MET A 144 -1.01 -14.47 14.30
C MET A 144 -1.04 -13.12 13.57
N ASP A 145 -1.57 -13.08 12.34
CA ASP A 145 -1.72 -11.81 11.61
C ASP A 145 -2.73 -10.88 12.28
N ARG A 146 -3.78 -11.44 12.90
CA ARG A 146 -4.70 -10.66 13.74
C ARG A 146 -3.94 -10.04 14.91
N ASP A 147 -3.15 -10.81 15.64
CA ASP A 147 -2.44 -10.32 16.83
C ASP A 147 -1.39 -9.26 16.46
N ILE A 148 -0.70 -9.44 15.33
CA ILE A 148 0.20 -8.42 14.76
C ILE A 148 -0.56 -7.13 14.46
N ILE A 149 -1.69 -7.21 13.75
CA ILE A 149 -2.54 -6.04 13.46
C ILE A 149 -2.99 -5.36 14.75
N MET A 150 -3.39 -6.13 15.76
CA MET A 150 -3.84 -5.59 17.04
C MET A 150 -2.71 -4.90 17.80
N ASN A 151 -1.47 -5.37 17.67
CA ASN A 151 -0.30 -4.70 18.24
C ASN A 151 0.08 -3.41 17.49
N HIS A 152 -0.20 -3.33 16.17
CA HIS A 152 0.04 -2.12 15.38
C HIS A 152 -1.01 -1.02 15.63
N LEU A 153 -2.18 -1.36 16.17
CA LEU A 153 -3.23 -0.41 16.51
C LEU A 153 -2.74 0.63 17.54
N LYS A 154 -2.26 1.77 17.04
CA LYS A 154 -1.97 2.96 17.84
C LYS A 154 -3.26 3.72 18.14
N ILE A 155 -4.13 3.13 18.96
CA ILE A 155 -5.37 3.78 19.41
C ILE A 155 -5.03 4.77 20.52
N ASN A 156 -5.07 6.06 20.18
CA ASN A 156 -5.20 7.11 21.19
C ASN A 156 -6.69 7.34 21.44
N PHE A 157 -7.29 6.61 22.39
CA PHE A 157 -8.47 7.04 23.17
C PHE A 157 -8.53 6.24 24.47
N ASN A 158 -8.67 6.95 25.58
CA ASN A 158 -8.68 6.40 26.93
C ASN A 158 -10.04 5.85 27.39
N ASP A 159 -11.15 6.05 26.68
CA ASP A 159 -12.42 5.45 27.07
C ASP A 159 -13.46 5.37 25.92
N MET A 160 -13.94 4.16 25.64
CA MET A 160 -15.03 3.91 24.69
C MET A 160 -16.40 4.36 25.24
N GLU A 161 -16.55 4.43 26.56
CA GLU A 161 -17.79 4.86 27.22
C GLU A 161 -17.99 6.38 27.11
N GLU A 162 -16.92 7.18 27.26
CA GLU A 162 -16.93 8.61 27.00
C GLU A 162 -17.31 8.93 25.54
N TYR A 163 -16.74 8.21 24.57
CA TYR A 163 -17.08 8.39 23.16
C TYR A 163 -18.55 8.04 22.87
N GLN A 164 -19.09 6.97 23.48
CA GLN A 164 -20.50 6.61 23.34
C GLN A 164 -21.43 7.65 23.98
N ASN A 165 -21.06 8.21 25.12
CA ASN A 165 -21.83 9.27 25.77
C ASN A 165 -21.79 10.58 24.95
N HIS A 166 -20.64 10.91 24.36
CA HIS A 166 -20.52 11.98 23.36
C HIS A 166 -21.42 11.75 22.14
N MET A 167 -21.46 10.52 21.61
CA MET A 167 -22.31 10.18 20.45
C MET A 167 -23.82 10.30 20.76
N LYS A 168 -24.25 10.02 21.99
CA LYS A 168 -25.65 10.24 22.43
C LYS A 168 -26.03 11.72 22.45
N ALA A 169 -25.05 12.63 22.58
CA ALA A 169 -25.27 14.08 22.56
C ALA A 169 -25.54 14.64 21.15
N HIS A 170 -25.38 13.87 20.08
CA HIS A 170 -25.72 14.29 18.71
C HIS A 170 -27.21 14.64 18.47
N GLY A 171 -28.10 14.40 19.46
CA GLY A 171 -29.45 14.96 19.47
C GLY A 171 -29.51 16.47 19.78
N LEU A 172 -28.39 17.09 20.14
CA LEU A 172 -28.29 18.52 20.44
C LEU A 172 -27.89 19.33 19.22
N ILE A 173 -28.32 20.60 19.16
CA ILE A 173 -27.91 21.53 18.10
C ILE A 173 -26.44 21.94 18.27
N TYR A 174 -25.97 22.06 19.52
CA TYR A 174 -24.59 22.42 19.90
C TYR A 174 -24.05 21.50 21.00
N ILE A 175 -22.76 21.18 20.95
CA ILE A 175 -22.05 20.27 21.86
C ILE A 175 -20.69 20.89 22.20
N ALA A 176 -20.24 20.77 23.46
CA ALA A 176 -18.88 21.18 23.85
C ALA A 176 -17.84 20.12 23.45
N CYS A 177 -16.72 20.55 22.88
CA CYS A 177 -15.60 19.66 22.56
C CYS A 177 -14.90 19.20 23.85
N HIS A 178 -14.69 17.90 24.03
CA HIS A 178 -14.00 17.37 25.22
C HIS A 178 -12.49 17.67 25.27
N VAL A 179 -11.89 18.14 24.16
CA VAL A 179 -10.44 18.43 24.07
C VAL A 179 -10.15 19.88 24.43
N CYS A 180 -11.04 20.82 24.07
CA CYS A 180 -10.80 22.26 24.22
C CYS A 180 -12.00 23.05 24.77
N ASP A 181 -13.06 22.36 25.19
CA ASP A 181 -14.30 22.90 25.77
C ASP A 181 -15.08 23.88 24.87
N LEU A 182 -14.67 24.06 23.62
CA LEU A 182 -15.35 24.92 22.66
C LEU A 182 -16.75 24.37 22.33
N ILE A 183 -17.77 25.23 22.38
CA ILE A 183 -19.14 24.89 21.94
C ILE A 183 -19.21 24.94 20.42
N VAL A 184 -19.51 23.81 19.79
CA VAL A 184 -19.55 23.63 18.34
C VAL A 184 -20.90 23.07 17.92
N ALA A 185 -21.42 23.46 16.75
CA ALA A 185 -22.63 22.85 16.20
C ALA A 185 -22.42 21.33 16.01
N ALA A 186 -23.38 20.50 16.42
CA ALA A 186 -23.20 19.05 16.47
C ALA A 186 -22.83 18.44 15.11
N ASN A 187 -23.37 18.99 14.02
CA ASN A 187 -23.06 18.58 12.65
C ASN A 187 -21.66 19.00 12.16
N LYS A 188 -20.96 19.87 12.89
CA LYS A 188 -19.59 20.34 12.62
C LYS A 188 -18.56 19.76 13.56
N MET A 189 -18.97 18.93 14.53
CA MET A 189 -18.07 18.39 15.54
C MET A 189 -16.99 17.49 14.95
N ILE A 190 -17.31 16.67 13.93
CA ILE A 190 -16.33 15.81 13.24
C ILE A 190 -15.23 16.65 12.55
N ASP A 191 -15.62 17.75 11.90
CA ASP A 191 -14.66 18.68 11.29
C ASP A 191 -13.82 19.38 12.37
N HIS A 192 -14.44 19.75 13.49
CA HIS A 192 -13.72 20.38 14.60
C HIS A 192 -12.67 19.46 15.23
N ILE A 193 -13.03 18.23 15.60
CA ILE A 193 -12.06 17.31 16.25
C ILE A 193 -10.90 16.93 15.33
N SER A 194 -11.07 17.05 14.00
CA SER A 194 -9.97 16.89 13.06
C SER A 194 -8.86 17.94 13.26
N SER A 195 -9.18 19.13 13.80
CA SER A 195 -8.15 20.13 14.19
C SER A 195 -7.29 19.67 15.37
N HIS A 196 -7.78 18.70 16.15
CA HIS A 196 -7.03 18.05 17.23
C HIS A 196 -6.29 16.79 16.75
N ASN A 197 -6.20 16.57 15.43
CA ASN A 197 -5.67 15.35 14.83
C ASN A 197 -6.47 14.08 15.22
N ILE A 198 -7.76 14.25 15.53
CA ILE A 198 -8.67 13.17 15.87
C ILE A 198 -9.62 12.94 14.69
N PHE A 199 -9.45 11.81 14.03
CA PHE A 199 -10.28 11.40 12.89
C PHE A 199 -11.13 10.18 13.21
N MET A 200 -12.29 10.07 12.59
CA MET A 200 -13.20 8.93 12.74
C MET A 200 -12.59 7.62 12.23
N ILE A 201 -11.73 7.73 11.20
CA ILE A 201 -11.05 6.61 10.58
C ILE A 201 -9.53 6.83 10.69
N GLN A 202 -8.81 5.81 11.12
CA GLN A 202 -7.36 5.88 11.27
C GLN A 202 -6.69 4.69 10.60
N CYS A 203 -5.52 4.93 10.01
CA CYS A 203 -4.65 3.85 9.56
C CYS A 203 -4.21 3.03 10.76
N ILE A 204 -4.21 1.70 10.62
CA ILE A 204 -3.70 0.83 11.69
C ILE A 204 -2.17 0.70 11.66
N TYR A 205 -1.54 1.11 10.57
CA TYR A 205 -0.10 0.92 10.32
C TYR A 205 0.73 2.19 10.57
N CYS A 206 0.08 3.36 10.68
CA CYS A 206 0.74 4.63 10.96
C CYS A 206 -0.22 5.64 11.60
N ASP A 207 0.25 6.88 11.81
CA ASP A 207 -0.49 7.92 12.53
C ASP A 207 -1.48 8.69 11.62
N TYR A 208 -1.64 8.29 10.36
CA TYR A 208 -2.54 8.93 9.40
C TYR A 208 -4.02 8.71 9.76
N GLY A 209 -4.81 9.78 9.77
CA GLY A 209 -6.25 9.74 10.03
C GLY A 209 -7.03 10.56 8.99
N ILE A 210 -8.27 10.16 8.74
CA ILE A 210 -9.17 10.79 7.78
C ILE A 210 -10.64 10.48 8.15
N ASN A 211 -11.59 11.22 7.60
CA ASN A 211 -13.02 10.96 7.79
C ASN A 211 -13.71 10.32 6.56
N ASP A 212 -12.94 9.96 5.53
CA ASP A 212 -13.44 9.34 4.29
C ASP A 212 -12.85 7.95 4.06
N VAL A 213 -13.72 6.97 3.82
CA VAL A 213 -13.36 5.55 3.69
C VAL A 213 -12.51 5.31 2.43
N ASN A 214 -12.82 5.97 1.32
CA ASN A 214 -12.08 5.78 0.07
C ASN A 214 -10.66 6.31 0.19
N THR A 215 -10.49 7.44 0.87
CA THR A 215 -9.20 8.08 1.12
C THR A 215 -8.33 7.24 2.05
N ILE A 216 -8.88 6.62 3.11
CA ILE A 216 -8.06 5.73 3.95
C ILE A 216 -7.64 4.47 3.20
N MET A 217 -8.53 3.90 2.37
CA MET A 217 -8.19 2.71 1.58
C MET A 217 -7.08 3.03 0.58
N LYS A 218 -7.17 4.18 -0.09
CA LYS A 218 -6.12 4.68 -0.98
C LYS A 218 -4.80 4.86 -0.24
N HIS A 219 -4.82 5.48 0.95
CA HIS A 219 -3.63 5.63 1.79
C HIS A 219 -2.96 4.28 2.12
N VAL A 220 -3.72 3.29 2.57
CA VAL A 220 -3.18 1.94 2.87
C VAL A 220 -2.61 1.28 1.61
N VAL A 221 -3.30 1.43 0.48
CA VAL A 221 -2.83 0.92 -0.82
C VAL A 221 -1.51 1.53 -1.25
N ASP A 222 -1.34 2.84 -1.08
CA ASP A 222 -0.18 3.60 -1.57
C ASP A 222 1.03 3.50 -0.63
N GLU A 223 0.81 3.50 0.68
CA GLU A 223 1.87 3.58 1.70
C GLU A 223 2.13 2.25 2.41
N HIS A 224 1.20 1.28 2.34
CA HIS A 224 1.26 0.00 3.05
C HIS A 224 0.88 -1.19 2.15
N SER A 225 1.39 -1.21 0.91
CA SER A 225 1.04 -2.23 -0.09
C SER A 225 1.29 -3.68 0.33
N ASP A 226 2.29 -3.93 1.19
CA ASP A 226 2.64 -5.28 1.68
C ASP A 226 1.78 -5.75 2.86
N GLU A 227 0.93 -4.86 3.37
CA GLU A 227 0.00 -5.14 4.43
C GLU A 227 -1.39 -5.52 3.89
N LEU A 228 -2.24 -6.02 4.78
CA LEU A 228 -3.65 -6.27 4.46
C LEU A 228 -4.41 -4.95 4.37
N LEU A 229 -5.49 -4.90 3.58
CA LEU A 229 -6.30 -3.70 3.50
C LEU A 229 -7.18 -3.55 4.75
N CYS A 230 -6.60 -2.93 5.77
CA CYS A 230 -7.19 -2.78 7.10
C CYS A 230 -7.14 -1.32 7.59
N TYR A 231 -8.19 -0.88 8.28
CA TYR A 231 -8.24 0.43 8.93
C TYR A 231 -9.10 0.37 10.20
N HIS A 232 -8.90 1.31 11.12
CA HIS A 232 -9.66 1.42 12.36
C HIS A 232 -10.78 2.46 12.23
N VAL A 233 -11.95 2.18 12.82
CA VAL A 233 -13.07 3.13 12.93
C VAL A 233 -13.42 3.30 14.40
N ARG A 234 -13.34 4.54 14.91
CA ARG A 234 -13.47 4.85 16.35
C ARG A 234 -14.85 4.56 16.95
N CYS A 235 -15.88 4.38 16.12
CA CYS A 235 -17.25 4.06 16.54
C CYS A 235 -17.59 2.56 16.47
N SER A 236 -16.62 1.67 16.27
CA SER A 236 -16.93 0.24 16.15
C SER A 236 -17.42 -0.34 17.48
N LYS A 237 -18.70 -0.74 17.53
CA LYS A 237 -19.29 -1.52 18.64
C LYS A 237 -18.91 -3.01 18.57
N ASN A 238 -18.17 -3.43 17.54
CA ASN A 238 -17.90 -4.84 17.24
C ASN A 238 -16.43 -5.19 17.45
N VAL A 239 -16.19 -6.42 17.92
CA VAL A 239 -14.89 -7.11 17.80
C VAL A 239 -14.79 -7.68 16.38
N PRO A 240 -13.66 -7.52 15.65
CA PRO A 240 -12.43 -6.81 16.01
C PRO A 240 -12.52 -5.27 15.81
N PRO A 241 -11.68 -4.48 16.51
CA PRO A 241 -11.71 -3.02 16.49
C PRO A 241 -11.26 -2.41 15.16
N PHE A 242 -10.96 -3.22 14.15
CA PHE A 242 -10.56 -2.76 12.82
C PHE A 242 -11.43 -3.42 11.75
N ILE A 243 -11.57 -2.74 10.63
CA ILE A 243 -12.23 -3.24 9.44
C ILE A 243 -11.16 -3.83 8.53
N ARG A 244 -11.30 -5.10 8.18
CA ARG A 244 -10.58 -5.74 7.08
C ARG A 244 -11.48 -5.74 5.85
N VAL A 245 -11.01 -5.12 4.76
CA VAL A 245 -11.78 -5.04 3.52
C VAL A 245 -11.72 -6.40 2.81
N GLN A 246 -12.89 -7.02 2.60
CA GLN A 246 -13.03 -8.32 1.93
C GLN A 246 -14.09 -8.25 0.83
N ASN A 247 -13.91 -7.35 -0.13
CA ASN A 247 -14.85 -7.26 -1.24
C ASN A 247 -14.73 -8.51 -2.11
N ARG A 248 -15.88 -9.04 -2.57
CA ARG A 248 -15.88 -10.17 -3.50
C ARG A 248 -15.31 -9.69 -4.83
N ILE A 249 -14.17 -10.26 -5.20
CA ILE A 249 -13.56 -10.08 -6.52
C ILE A 249 -13.93 -11.29 -7.34
N SER A 250 -14.45 -11.03 -8.55
CA SER A 250 -14.92 -12.10 -9.41
C SER A 250 -13.78 -13.02 -9.84
N PRO A 251 -13.94 -14.37 -9.82
CA PRO A 251 -12.86 -15.31 -10.15
C PRO A 251 -12.21 -15.07 -11.51
N GLU A 252 -12.96 -14.65 -12.52
CA GLU A 252 -12.47 -14.35 -13.88
C GLU A 252 -11.55 -13.13 -13.95
N ARG A 253 -11.45 -12.33 -12.88
CA ARG A 253 -10.44 -11.26 -12.79
C ARG A 253 -9.07 -11.81 -12.44
N PHE A 254 -8.95 -13.04 -11.93
CA PHE A 254 -7.65 -13.61 -11.57
C PHE A 254 -6.99 -14.33 -12.74
N ILE A 255 -5.71 -14.03 -12.95
CA ILE A 255 -4.82 -14.82 -13.80
C ILE A 255 -3.94 -15.64 -12.86
N ASN A 256 -4.12 -16.97 -12.84
CA ASN A 256 -3.29 -17.85 -12.02
C ASN A 256 -1.95 -18.10 -12.72
N CYS A 257 -0.87 -17.60 -12.13
CA CYS A 257 0.49 -17.93 -12.53
C CYS A 257 1.02 -19.07 -11.65
N GLU A 258 0.41 -20.25 -11.80
CA GLU A 258 1.06 -21.50 -11.41
C GLU A 258 2.35 -21.61 -12.23
N GLN A 259 3.47 -21.58 -11.54
CA GLN A 259 4.77 -21.58 -12.17
C GLN A 259 4.92 -22.90 -12.93
N ASN A 260 4.76 -22.87 -14.26
CA ASN A 260 5.43 -23.82 -15.14
C ASN A 260 6.94 -23.60 -14.95
N PHE A 261 7.50 -24.26 -13.93
CA PHE A 261 8.93 -24.44 -13.75
C PHE A 261 9.40 -25.62 -14.60
#